data_AF-A0A317YPG3-F1
#
_entry.id   AF-A0A317YPG3-F1
#
_cell.length_a   1.000
_cell.length_b   1.000
_cell.length_c   1.000
_cell.angle_alpha   90.00
_cell.angle_beta   90.00
_cell.angle_gamma   90.00
#
_symmetry.space_group_name_H-M   'P 1'
#
loop_
_entity.id
_entity.type
_entity.pdbx_description
1 polymer ?
#
loop_
_entity_poly.entity_id
_entity_poly.type
_entity_poly.pdbx_seq_one_letter_code
_entity_poly.pdbx_strand_id
1 'polypeptide(L)'
;VKDYVDIVEIGTPIIFNEGLPAVKHVADNISNVKVLADMKIMDAADYEVSQAIKFGADVITILGVAEDASIKAAIEEAHKNNKQLLVDMIAVQDL
;
A
#
# COMPACT_ATOMS: atom_id res chain seq x y z
N VAL A 1 6.49 -9.85 -18.34
CA VAL A 1 6.42 -9.38 -16.93
C VAL A 1 5.40 -10.17 -16.15
N LYS A 2 4.11 -10.18 -16.54
CA LYS A 2 3.04 -10.94 -15.86
C LYS A 2 3.33 -12.43 -15.65
N ASP A 3 4.04 -13.07 -16.57
CA ASP A 3 4.43 -14.50 -16.45
C ASP A 3 5.61 -14.75 -15.50
N TYR A 4 6.17 -13.70 -14.89
CA TYR A 4 7.42 -13.76 -14.12
C TYR A 4 7.35 -13.00 -12.77
N VAL A 5 6.27 -12.27 -12.49
CA VAL A 5 6.11 -11.49 -11.25
C VAL A 5 4.70 -11.65 -10.71
N ASP A 6 4.56 -11.78 -9.40
CA ASP A 6 3.26 -11.89 -8.72
C ASP A 6 2.74 -10.53 -8.22
N ILE A 7 3.64 -9.57 -8.02
CA ILE A 7 3.35 -8.24 -7.47
C ILE A 7 4.08 -7.19 -8.29
N VAL A 8 3.38 -6.09 -8.60
CA VAL A 8 3.97 -4.86 -9.11
C VAL A 8 3.82 -3.77 -8.05
N GLU A 9 4.95 -3.24 -7.62
CA GLU A 9 5.04 -2.16 -6.67
C GLU A 9 5.13 -0.81 -7.37
N ILE A 10 4.37 0.16 -6.86
CA ILE A 10 4.50 1.57 -7.18
C ILE A 10 5.18 2.21 -5.97
N GLY A 11 6.51 2.36 -6.09
CA GLY A 11 7.38 2.85 -5.03
C GLY A 11 7.02 4.26 -4.56
N THR A 12 7.35 4.59 -3.30
CA THR A 12 7.06 5.90 -2.70
C THR A 12 7.45 7.11 -3.57
N PRO A 13 8.62 7.14 -4.26
CA PRO A 13 8.97 8.28 -5.12
C PRO A 13 7.99 8.51 -6.28
N ILE A 14 7.42 7.45 -6.86
CA ILE A 14 6.43 7.58 -7.93
C ILE A 14 5.11 8.11 -7.36
N ILE A 15 4.69 7.57 -6.21
CA ILE A 15 3.47 8.04 -5.53
C ILE A 15 3.61 9.52 -5.14
N PHE A 16 4.78 9.98 -4.70
CA PHE A 16 4.98 11.40 -4.40
C PHE A 16 4.95 12.30 -5.63
N ASN A 17 5.56 11.86 -6.74
CA ASN A 17 5.64 12.70 -7.94
C ASN A 17 4.31 12.74 -8.73
N GLU A 18 3.63 11.60 -8.82
CA GLU A 18 2.48 11.41 -9.71
C GLU A 18 1.15 11.20 -8.97
N GLY A 19 1.22 11.00 -7.65
CA GLY A 19 0.08 10.66 -6.81
C GLY A 19 -0.46 9.25 -7.03
N LEU A 20 -1.56 8.96 -6.34
CA LEU A 20 -2.33 7.73 -6.52
C LEU A 20 -2.87 7.48 -7.94
N PRO A 21 -3.07 8.48 -8.84
CA PRO A 21 -3.36 8.19 -10.24
C PRO A 21 -2.38 7.24 -10.92
N ALA A 22 -1.09 7.22 -10.52
CA ALA A 22 -0.13 6.25 -11.02
C ALA A 22 -0.48 4.81 -10.62
N VAL A 23 -0.92 4.60 -9.38
CA VAL A 23 -1.42 3.30 -8.89
C VAL A 23 -2.61 2.85 -9.73
N LYS A 24 -3.57 3.75 -9.98
CA LYS A 24 -4.74 3.45 -10.82
C LYS A 24 -4.36 3.13 -12.25
N HIS A 25 -3.43 3.88 -12.82
CA HIS A 25 -2.96 3.61 -14.17
C HIS A 25 -2.38 2.20 -14.29
N VAL A 26 -1.57 1.76 -13.33
CA VAL A 26 -1.04 0.39 -13.30
C VAL A 26 -2.16 -0.64 -13.10
N ALA A 27 -3.04 -0.42 -12.12
CA ALA A 27 -4.15 -1.33 -11.82
C ALA A 27 -5.09 -1.54 -13.02
N ASP A 28 -5.38 -0.48 -13.79
CA ASP A 28 -6.26 -0.56 -14.96
C ASP A 28 -5.61 -1.28 -16.17
N ASN A 29 -4.27 -1.40 -16.21
CA ASN A 29 -3.52 -1.93 -17.35
C ASN A 29 -2.79 -3.25 -17.07
N ILE A 30 -2.74 -3.69 -15.81
CA ILE A 30 -2.13 -4.95 -15.40
C ILE A 30 -3.20 -5.98 -15.00
N SER A 31 -2.92 -7.26 -15.21
CA SER A 31 -3.85 -8.34 -14.91
C SER A 31 -3.07 -9.54 -14.39
N ASN A 32 -3.72 -10.35 -13.56
CA ASN A 32 -3.16 -11.57 -12.94
C ASN A 32 -1.94 -11.35 -12.03
N VAL A 33 -1.72 -10.11 -11.56
CA VAL A 33 -0.70 -9.77 -10.57
C VAL A 33 -1.29 -8.77 -9.58
N LYS A 34 -0.79 -8.74 -8.34
CA LYS A 34 -1.24 -7.77 -7.33
C LYS A 34 -0.56 -6.42 -7.53
N VAL A 35 -1.26 -5.35 -7.20
CA VAL A 35 -0.70 -3.99 -7.16
C VAL A 35 -0.35 -3.62 -5.72
N LEU A 36 0.91 -3.31 -5.45
CA LEU A 36 1.38 -2.80 -4.17
C LEU A 36 1.59 -1.28 -4.25
N ALA A 37 0.92 -0.54 -3.39
CA ALA A 37 1.14 0.90 -3.20
C ALA A 37 2.07 1.12 -2.00
N ASP A 38 3.31 1.53 -2.28
CA ASP A 38 4.35 1.79 -1.28
C ASP A 38 4.20 3.20 -0.69
N MET A 39 3.10 3.37 0.03
CA MET A 39 2.66 4.62 0.66
C MET A 39 3.52 5.05 1.85
N LYS A 40 4.24 4.11 2.50
CA LYS A 40 4.93 4.32 3.78
C LYS A 40 4.09 5.13 4.79
N ILE A 41 2.84 4.71 4.96
CA ILE A 41 1.87 5.39 5.84
C ILE A 41 2.49 5.55 7.23
N MET A 42 2.35 6.74 7.79
CA MET A 42 2.83 7.06 9.15
C MET A 42 1.68 7.59 10.03
N ASP A 43 0.72 8.29 9.43
CA ASP A 43 -0.44 8.90 10.10
C ASP A 43 -1.66 8.84 9.16
N ALA A 44 -2.85 9.20 9.67
CA ALA A 44 -4.12 9.19 8.93
C ALA A 44 -4.41 7.83 8.26
N ALA A 45 -4.08 6.75 8.97
CA ALA A 45 -3.84 5.46 8.35
C ALA A 45 -5.07 4.83 7.69
N ASP A 46 -6.25 4.95 8.31
CA ASP A 46 -7.52 4.51 7.72
C ASP A 46 -7.83 5.27 6.43
N TYR A 47 -7.68 6.59 6.45
CA TYR A 47 -7.90 7.44 5.29
C TYR A 47 -6.93 7.11 4.15
N GLU A 48 -5.63 7.05 4.41
CA GLU A 48 -4.62 6.79 3.37
C GLU A 48 -4.77 5.39 2.76
N VAL A 49 -5.05 4.36 3.59
CA VAL A 49 -5.40 3.02 3.11
C VAL A 49 -6.64 3.08 2.22
N SER A 50 -7.72 3.74 2.65
CA SER A 50 -8.95 3.85 1.85
C SER A 50 -8.71 4.51 0.50
N GLN A 51 -7.82 5.52 0.43
CA GLN A 51 -7.47 6.18 -0.83
C GLN A 51 -6.69 5.22 -1.74
N ALA A 52 -5.64 4.55 -1.25
CA ALA A 52 -4.87 3.62 -2.06
C ALA A 52 -5.76 2.49 -2.64
N ILE A 53 -6.68 1.96 -1.84
CA ILE A 53 -7.66 0.94 -2.28
C ILE A 53 -8.58 1.47 -3.38
N LYS A 54 -9.09 2.70 -3.23
CA LYS A 54 -9.93 3.36 -4.25
C LYS A 54 -9.20 3.49 -5.59
N PHE A 55 -7.88 3.62 -5.57
CA PHE A 55 -7.04 3.68 -6.78
C PHE A 55 -6.54 2.29 -7.23
N GLY A 56 -7.02 1.20 -6.64
CA GLY A 56 -6.78 -0.15 -7.14
C GLY A 56 -5.61 -0.89 -6.50
N ALA A 57 -5.08 -0.42 -5.36
CA ALA A 57 -4.08 -1.17 -4.61
C ALA A 57 -4.67 -2.46 -4.02
N ASP A 58 -3.90 -3.55 -4.10
CA ASP A 58 -4.17 -4.83 -3.44
C ASP A 58 -3.41 -4.98 -2.13
N VAL A 59 -2.21 -4.39 -2.08
CA VAL A 59 -1.33 -4.35 -0.91
C VAL A 59 -0.94 -2.90 -0.65
N ILE A 60 -0.99 -2.47 0.60
CA ILE A 60 -0.65 -1.10 1.01
C ILE A 60 0.39 -1.18 2.13
N THR A 61 1.42 -0.33 2.08
CA THR A 61 2.48 -0.32 3.10
C THR A 61 2.19 0.68 4.23
N ILE A 62 2.44 0.29 5.47
CA ILE A 62 2.53 1.17 6.64
C ILE A 62 3.90 1.01 7.29
N LEU A 63 4.47 2.07 7.86
CA LEU A 63 5.73 1.98 8.61
C LEU A 63 5.51 1.21 9.92
N GLY A 64 6.39 0.25 10.23
CA GLY A 64 6.36 -0.50 11.50
C GLY A 64 6.69 0.36 12.72
N VAL A 65 7.22 1.56 12.50
CA VAL A 65 7.46 2.57 13.54
C VAL A 65 6.25 3.52 13.76
N ALA A 66 5.15 3.34 13.04
CA ALA A 66 3.91 4.06 13.29
C ALA A 66 3.29 3.65 14.64
N GLU A 67 2.36 4.46 15.16
CA GLU A 67 1.66 4.11 16.40
C GLU A 67 0.83 2.82 16.24
N ASP A 68 0.79 2.00 17.29
CA ASP A 68 -0.03 0.77 17.34
C ASP A 68 -1.49 1.01 16.94
N ALA A 69 -2.05 2.17 17.32
CA ALA A 69 -3.41 2.57 16.98
C ALA A 69 -3.57 2.77 15.46
N SER A 70 -2.62 3.43 14.82
CA SER A 70 -2.57 3.63 13.36
C SER A 70 -2.45 2.29 12.62
N ILE A 71 -1.58 1.39 13.10
CA ILE A 71 -1.43 0.05 12.51
C ILE A 71 -2.74 -0.74 12.62
N LYS A 72 -3.41 -0.71 13.78
CA LYS A 72 -4.71 -1.38 13.95
C LYS A 72 -5.77 -0.82 13.00
N ALA A 73 -5.90 0.50 12.90
CA ALA A 73 -6.84 1.15 12.01
C ALA A 73 -6.58 0.81 10.52
N ALA A 74 -5.31 0.78 10.12
CA ALA A 74 -4.91 0.38 8.77
C ALA A 74 -5.25 -1.09 8.47
N ILE A 75 -5.00 -2.00 9.42
CA ILE A 75 -5.36 -3.43 9.30
C ILE A 75 -6.87 -3.57 9.12
N GLU A 76 -7.66 -2.89 9.96
CA GLU A 76 -9.12 -2.95 9.90
C GLU A 76 -9.66 -2.47 8.55
N GLU A 77 -9.20 -1.31 8.05
CA GLU A 77 -9.67 -0.77 6.77
C GLU A 77 -9.20 -1.62 5.58
N ALA A 78 -7.97 -2.15 5.60
CA ALA A 78 -7.49 -3.05 4.55
C ALA A 78 -8.33 -4.34 4.49
N HIS A 79 -8.51 -5.02 5.63
CA HIS A 79 -9.25 -6.28 5.70
C HIS A 79 -10.73 -6.13 5.39
N LYS A 80 -11.36 -5.02 5.82
CA LYS A 80 -12.75 -4.69 5.48
C LYS A 80 -12.99 -4.63 3.97
N ASN A 81 -11.97 -4.26 3.19
CA ASN A 81 -12.01 -4.20 1.73
C ASN A 81 -11.38 -5.43 1.05
N ASN A 82 -11.11 -6.50 1.81
CA ASN A 82 -10.44 -7.73 1.35
C ASN A 82 -9.06 -7.47 0.69
N LYS A 83 -8.34 -6.48 1.21
CA LYS A 83 -6.97 -6.10 0.81
C LYS A 83 -5.98 -6.45 1.91
N GLN A 84 -4.68 -6.36 1.59
CA GLN A 84 -3.61 -6.69 2.51
C GLN A 84 -2.85 -5.43 2.94
N LEU A 85 -2.38 -5.43 4.17
CA LEU A 85 -1.43 -4.45 4.68
C LEU A 85 -0.05 -5.10 4.78
N LEU A 86 0.99 -4.39 4.35
CA LEU A 86 2.39 -4.78 4.52
C LEU A 86 3.03 -3.81 5.51
N VAL A 87 3.68 -4.35 6.55
CA VAL A 87 4.42 -3.52 7.50
C VAL A 87 5.85 -3.35 6.97
N ASP A 88 6.22 -2.12 6.62
CA ASP A 88 7.57 -1.74 6.22
C ASP A 88 8.43 -1.57 7.48
N MET A 89 9.48 -2.37 7.59
CA MET A 89 10.36 -2.43 8.76
C MET A 89 11.48 -1.38 8.73
N ILE A 90 11.45 -0.42 7.80
CA ILE A 90 12.43 0.67 7.78
C ILE A 90 12.44 1.41 9.13
N ALA A 91 13.66 1.66 9.61
CA ALA A 91 13.97 2.32 10.89
C ALA A 91 13.51 1.60 12.17
N VAL A 92 12.90 0.41 12.09
CA VAL A 92 12.66 -0.45 13.25
C VAL A 92 14.00 -0.91 13.81
N GLN A 93 14.24 -0.65 15.10
CA GLN A 93 15.54 -0.90 15.76
C GLN A 93 15.69 -2.32 16.30
N ASP A 94 14.58 -2.98 16.65
CA ASP A 94 14.58 -4.29 17.29
C ASP A 94 13.52 -5.18 16.63
N LEU A 95 13.93 -6.38 16.20
CA LEU A 95 13.18 -7.32 15.36
C LEU A 95 13.11 -8.70 16.02
#